data_AF-A0A6J1C535-F1
#
_entry.id   AF-A0A6J1C535-F1
#
_cell.length_a   1.000
_cell.length_b   1.000
_cell.length_c   1.000
_cell.angle_alpha   90.00
_cell.angle_beta   90.00
_cell.angle_gamma   90.00
#
_symmetry.space_group_name_H-M   'P 1'
#
loop_
_entity.id
_entity.type
_entity.pdbx_description
1 polymer ?
#
loop_
_entity_poly.entity_id
_entity_poly.type
_entity_poly.pdbx_seq_one_letter_code
_entity_poly.pdbx_strand_id
1 'polypeptide(L)'
;MAVAVSYCNSSSFLGHFPSEKLKSRDLVSSSAQATRINGLFWGAKKSTVPKEFDYSLGDFTLTGTGPEGVSVSHSKPTKLSLSVISSISEVSASDWDACALDTTGPEKYNPFLTHGFLSSLEETGCAVKETGWMPRHIVAKDESENILCVVPLYLKSHSYGEFVFDHSWADAYYSFGARYYPKLQSCVPFTPVTGPRILIRNTLFRDEIFDIIVSALKDMIVKSQLSSLHITFSSENEWQKLSDRGFLQRIGMQYHWKNRNYKNFDEFLMDMKQSKRKNIRQERKKIGAQNLTMKRLRGYEIKDKHWDSFYTFYRNTTDNKWGTPYLTRDFFRNMASKMGDMVLLVTAEEGDELVAGALNLIGGDTLFGRLWGCHPRAYYPSLHFEACYYQVCGYHYFTVPV
;
A
#
# COMPACT_ATOMS: atom_id res chain seq x y z
N MET A 1 -8.36 -1.11 6.03
CA MET A 1 -8.03 -1.73 7.33
C MET A 1 -6.57 -2.16 7.33
N ALA A 2 -5.90 -2.23 8.48
CA ALA A 2 -4.50 -2.67 8.58
C ALA A 2 -4.39 -3.78 9.62
N VAL A 3 -3.40 -4.67 9.51
CA VAL A 3 -3.15 -5.70 10.50
C VAL A 3 -1.64 -5.81 10.74
N ALA A 4 -1.22 -5.93 11.99
CA ALA A 4 0.20 -6.05 12.36
C ALA A 4 0.44 -7.21 13.33
N VAL A 5 1.58 -7.89 13.23
CA VAL A 5 2.07 -8.81 14.27
C VAL A 5 3.41 -8.28 14.76
N SER A 6 3.54 -8.14 16.08
CA SER A 6 4.78 -7.78 16.75
C SER A 6 5.23 -8.95 17.60
N TYR A 7 6.52 -9.27 17.55
CA TYR A 7 7.14 -10.25 18.44
C TYR A 7 8.13 -9.52 19.35
N CYS A 8 7.86 -9.53 20.66
CA CYS A 8 8.84 -9.16 21.68
C CYS A 8 9.19 -10.42 22.47
N ASN A 9 10.47 -10.81 22.47
CA ASN A 9 10.95 -11.82 23.43
C ASN A 9 10.88 -11.23 24.84
N SER A 10 10.38 -12.01 25.81
CA SER A 10 10.43 -11.66 27.22
C SER A 10 11.89 -11.62 27.70
N SER A 11 12.37 -10.46 28.14
CA SER A 11 13.64 -10.32 28.84
C SER A 11 13.54 -10.89 30.26
N SER A 12 14.46 -11.80 30.62
CA SER A 12 14.59 -12.38 31.96
C SER A 12 15.40 -11.46 32.90
N PHE A 13 14.98 -10.20 33.04
CA PHE A 13 15.64 -9.24 33.95
C PHE A 13 14.60 -8.46 34.76
N LEU A 14 13.92 -9.17 35.67
CA LEU A 14 13.24 -8.56 36.81
C LEU A 14 13.82 -9.16 38.08
N GLY A 15 14.97 -8.62 38.49
CA GLY A 15 15.50 -8.82 39.83
C GLY A 15 14.63 -8.06 40.85
N HIS A 16 14.26 -8.75 41.92
CA HIS A 16 13.52 -8.22 43.06
C HIS A 16 14.12 -6.93 43.62
N PHE A 17 13.27 -5.92 43.88
CA PHE A 17 13.59 -4.82 44.77
C PHE A 17 12.96 -5.08 46.15
N PRO A 18 13.73 -5.09 47.25
CA PRO A 18 13.16 -4.97 48.58
C PRO A 18 12.82 -3.50 48.87
N SER A 19 11.62 -3.31 49.38
CA SER A 19 11.12 -2.09 50.01
C SER A 19 11.88 -1.83 51.32
N GLU A 20 12.41 -0.62 51.55
CA GLU A 20 12.46 -0.04 52.89
C GLU A 20 12.64 1.49 52.93
N LYS A 21 12.11 2.07 54.00
CA LYS A 21 11.74 3.48 54.22
C LYS A 21 12.91 4.36 54.67
N LEU A 22 12.84 5.65 54.30
CA LEU A 22 13.64 6.76 54.82
C LEU A 22 13.60 6.90 56.36
N LYS A 23 14.75 7.22 56.98
CA LYS A 23 14.91 8.16 58.11
C LYS A 23 16.28 8.88 58.06
N SER A 24 16.36 10.02 58.71
CA SER A 24 17.23 11.20 58.49
C SER A 24 18.47 11.35 59.40
N ARG A 25 19.44 12.18 58.93
CA ARG A 25 20.47 13.02 59.65
C ARG A 25 21.60 12.24 60.40
N ASP A 26 22.89 12.60 60.43
CA ASP A 26 23.62 13.89 60.36
C ASP A 26 25.10 13.78 59.86
N LEU A 27 25.63 14.90 59.34
CA LEU A 27 27.01 15.49 59.31
C LEU A 27 28.31 14.62 59.36
N VAL A 28 29.25 14.84 58.41
CA VAL A 28 30.61 15.49 58.57
C VAL A 28 31.58 15.19 57.39
N SER A 29 32.16 16.29 56.87
CA SER A 29 33.43 16.58 56.16
C SER A 29 34.10 15.69 55.08
N SER A 30 34.31 16.36 53.93
CA SER A 30 35.53 16.50 53.11
C SER A 30 36.24 15.26 52.52
N SER A 31 36.06 15.09 51.20
CA SER A 31 37.18 15.12 50.24
C SER A 31 36.60 15.33 48.84
N ALA A 32 36.87 16.49 48.23
CA ALA A 32 36.51 16.75 46.85
C ALA A 32 37.48 16.00 45.92
N GLN A 33 37.17 14.73 45.61
CA GLN A 33 37.71 14.09 44.42
C GLN A 33 36.74 14.36 43.28
N ALA A 34 37.19 15.15 42.30
CA ALA A 34 36.48 15.33 41.05
C ALA A 34 36.38 13.97 40.34
N THR A 35 35.25 13.27 40.49
CA THR A 35 34.89 12.13 39.65
C THR A 35 34.67 12.65 38.23
N ARG A 36 35.69 12.49 37.38
CA ARG A 36 35.53 12.57 35.92
C ARG A 36 34.49 11.53 35.51
N ILE A 37 33.29 11.97 35.18
CA ILE A 37 32.37 11.19 34.37
C ILE A 37 32.96 11.19 32.96
N ASN A 38 33.72 10.15 32.62
CA ASN A 38 34.07 9.90 31.23
C ASN A 38 32.79 9.47 30.51
N GLY A 39 32.18 10.41 29.80
CA GLY A 39 31.17 10.07 28.80
C GLY A 39 31.79 9.10 27.81
N LEU A 40 31.24 7.88 27.70
CA LEU A 40 31.53 6.95 26.61
C LEU A 40 30.92 7.54 25.32
N PHE A 41 31.59 8.55 24.78
CA PHE A 41 31.29 9.07 23.46
C PHE A 41 31.69 8.01 22.43
N TRP A 42 30.69 7.49 21.74
CA TRP A 42 30.74 6.96 20.37
C TRP A 42 32.07 6.30 19.98
N GLY A 43 32.26 5.06 20.43
CA GLY A 43 33.19 4.16 19.74
C GLY A 43 32.83 4.10 18.25
N ALA A 44 33.85 4.08 17.39
CA ALA A 44 33.72 4.10 15.94
C ALA A 44 32.55 3.23 15.46
N LYS A 45 31.67 3.78 14.63
CA LYS A 45 30.64 3.01 13.93
C LYS A 45 31.34 1.85 13.23
N LYS A 46 31.27 0.66 13.83
CA LYS A 46 31.61 -0.58 13.13
C LYS A 46 30.78 -0.57 11.85
N SER A 47 31.45 -0.60 10.71
CA SER A 47 30.82 -0.91 9.43
C SER A 47 30.05 -2.21 9.64
N THR A 48 28.73 -2.09 9.77
CA THR A 48 27.86 -3.24 9.87
C THR A 48 27.85 -3.88 8.48
N VAL A 49 28.47 -5.04 8.36
CA VAL A 49 28.28 -5.95 7.24
C VAL A 49 26.77 -6.03 6.97
N PRO A 50 26.31 -5.92 5.70
CA PRO A 50 24.90 -6.08 5.39
C PRO A 50 24.41 -7.40 6.00
N LYS A 51 23.40 -7.34 6.86
CA LYS A 51 22.80 -8.54 7.42
C LYS A 51 22.10 -9.26 6.28
N GLU A 52 22.64 -10.39 5.84
CA GLU A 52 21.91 -11.29 4.95
C GLU A 52 20.74 -11.89 5.73
N PHE A 53 19.56 -11.80 5.14
CA PHE A 53 18.33 -12.28 5.74
C PHE A 53 17.97 -13.62 5.09
N ASP A 54 17.70 -14.63 5.92
CA ASP A 54 17.20 -15.91 5.45
C ASP A 54 15.71 -15.80 5.09
N TYR A 55 15.44 -15.83 3.78
CA TYR A 55 14.10 -15.82 3.21
C TYR A 55 13.70 -17.21 2.68
N SER A 56 14.39 -18.28 3.07
CA SER A 56 14.04 -19.63 2.64
C SER A 56 12.63 -20.01 3.10
N LEU A 57 11.79 -20.32 2.12
CA LEU A 57 10.49 -20.92 2.31
C LEU A 57 10.57 -22.41 1.98
N GLY A 58 9.73 -23.21 2.63
CA GLY A 58 9.73 -24.66 2.50
C GLY A 58 8.80 -25.16 1.40
N ASP A 59 8.84 -26.48 1.17
CA ASP A 59 7.83 -27.19 0.39
C ASP A 59 6.72 -27.69 1.31
N PHE A 60 5.48 -27.58 0.84
CA PHE A 60 4.27 -27.96 1.55
C PHE A 60 3.51 -29.00 0.74
N THR A 61 2.61 -29.74 1.39
CA THR A 61 1.75 -30.71 0.72
C THR A 61 0.30 -30.30 0.91
N LEU A 62 -0.44 -30.15 -0.19
CA LEU A 62 -1.86 -29.88 -0.18
C LEU A 62 -2.63 -31.19 0.03
N THR A 63 -3.49 -31.20 1.03
CA THR A 63 -4.20 -32.38 1.54
C THR A 63 -5.68 -32.38 1.17
N GLY A 64 -6.25 -31.23 0.78
CA GLY A 64 -7.61 -31.16 0.25
C GLY A 64 -8.74 -31.31 1.29
N THR A 65 -8.44 -31.13 2.57
CA THR A 65 -9.47 -31.10 3.62
C THR A 65 -10.31 -29.83 3.53
N GLY A 66 -11.47 -29.93 2.87
CA GLY A 66 -12.51 -28.89 2.90
C GLY A 66 -13.15 -28.73 4.30
N PRO A 67 -13.98 -27.70 4.51
CA PRO A 67 -14.72 -27.55 5.76
C PRO A 67 -15.70 -28.72 5.92
N GLU A 68 -15.73 -29.28 7.12
CA GLU A 68 -16.49 -30.45 7.59
C GLU A 68 -17.53 -31.06 6.62
N GLY A 69 -17.26 -32.29 6.17
CA GLY A 69 -18.32 -33.26 5.86
C GLY A 69 -18.48 -33.76 4.42
N VAL A 70 -17.68 -33.31 3.45
CA VAL A 70 -17.71 -33.90 2.08
C VAL A 70 -16.35 -34.49 1.75
N SER A 71 -16.25 -35.82 1.87
CA SER A 71 -15.11 -36.60 1.40
C SER A 71 -15.01 -36.49 -0.12
N VAL A 72 -14.14 -35.61 -0.61
CA VAL A 72 -13.79 -35.55 -2.03
C VAL A 72 -12.76 -36.66 -2.31
N SER A 73 -13.07 -37.48 -3.31
CA SER A 73 -12.30 -38.63 -3.77
C SER A 73 -10.82 -38.32 -3.99
N HIS A 74 -9.95 -39.25 -3.54
CA HIS A 74 -8.50 -39.37 -3.76
C HIS A 74 -7.90 -38.51 -4.89
N SER A 75 -7.71 -37.20 -4.67
CA SER A 75 -6.75 -36.42 -5.44
C SER A 75 -5.36 -36.69 -4.88
N LYS A 76 -4.40 -37.02 -5.74
CA LYS A 76 -2.99 -37.16 -5.36
C LYS A 76 -2.56 -35.90 -4.58
N PRO A 77 -1.85 -36.03 -3.44
CA PRO A 77 -1.33 -34.88 -2.72
C PRO A 77 -0.49 -34.03 -3.67
N THR A 78 -0.85 -32.75 -3.81
CA THR A 78 -0.13 -31.81 -4.68
C THR A 78 0.90 -31.08 -3.83
N LYS A 79 2.18 -31.16 -4.19
CA LYS A 79 3.20 -30.34 -3.51
C LYS A 79 3.10 -28.89 -3.94
N LEU A 80 3.31 -28.00 -2.98
CA LEU A 80 3.35 -26.56 -3.16
C LEU A 80 4.74 -26.06 -2.75
N SER A 81 5.48 -25.50 -3.69
CA SER A 81 6.79 -24.88 -3.42
C SER A 81 6.63 -23.37 -3.28
N LEU A 82 7.17 -22.80 -2.21
CA LEU A 82 7.15 -21.36 -1.96
C LEU A 82 8.54 -20.77 -2.20
N SER A 83 8.60 -19.62 -2.86
CA SER A 83 9.84 -18.87 -3.06
C SER A 83 9.63 -17.38 -2.84
N VAL A 84 10.72 -16.69 -2.51
CA VAL A 84 10.77 -15.24 -2.37
C VAL A 84 11.58 -14.68 -3.52
N ILE A 85 10.93 -13.90 -4.38
CA ILE A 85 11.56 -13.24 -5.53
C ILE A 85 11.96 -11.81 -5.17
N SER A 86 13.00 -11.31 -5.84
CA SER A 86 13.61 -10.00 -5.60
C SER A 86 13.04 -8.87 -6.46
N SER A 87 12.31 -9.24 -7.51
CA SER A 87 11.65 -8.33 -8.45
C SER A 87 10.39 -9.00 -8.98
N ILE A 88 9.32 -8.23 -9.17
CA ILE A 88 8.10 -8.72 -9.82
C ILE A 88 8.36 -9.20 -11.27
N SER A 89 9.44 -8.74 -11.91
CA SER A 89 9.84 -9.17 -13.26
C SER A 89 10.22 -10.65 -13.36
N GLU A 90 10.47 -11.32 -12.22
CA GLU A 90 10.73 -12.77 -12.18
C GLU A 90 9.47 -13.62 -12.41
N VAL A 91 8.29 -12.99 -12.41
CA VAL A 91 7.00 -13.61 -12.74
C VAL A 91 6.42 -12.97 -13.99
N SER A 92 5.85 -13.79 -14.87
CA SER A 92 5.19 -13.29 -16.07
C SER A 92 3.98 -12.43 -15.70
N ALA A 93 3.71 -11.38 -16.49
CA ALA A 93 2.53 -10.54 -16.26
C ALA A 93 1.24 -11.36 -16.33
N SER A 94 1.15 -12.33 -17.25
CA SER A 94 0.00 -13.22 -17.37
C SER A 94 -0.27 -14.03 -16.11
N ASP A 95 0.75 -14.62 -15.49
CA ASP A 95 0.55 -15.46 -14.30
C ASP A 95 0.22 -14.64 -13.05
N TRP A 96 0.86 -13.48 -12.90
CA TRP A 96 0.57 -12.57 -11.79
C TRP A 96 -0.85 -12.01 -11.90
N ASP A 97 -1.22 -11.50 -13.07
CA ASP A 97 -2.53 -10.90 -13.31
C ASP A 97 -3.64 -11.95 -13.25
N ALA A 98 -3.35 -13.19 -13.65
CA ALA A 98 -4.22 -14.35 -13.46
C ALA A 98 -4.51 -14.61 -11.96
N CYS A 99 -3.52 -14.51 -11.07
CA CYS A 99 -3.75 -14.61 -9.63
C CYS A 99 -4.62 -13.46 -9.11
N ALA A 100 -4.32 -12.22 -9.52
CA ALA A 100 -5.08 -11.04 -9.12
C ALA A 100 -6.56 -11.14 -9.54
N LEU A 101 -6.81 -11.53 -10.79
CA LEU A 101 -8.16 -11.66 -11.35
C LEU A 101 -8.96 -12.77 -10.67
N ASP A 102 -8.40 -13.96 -10.49
CA ASP A 102 -9.08 -15.07 -9.82
C ASP A 102 -9.35 -14.79 -8.33
N THR A 103 -8.54 -13.92 -7.72
CA THR A 103 -8.72 -13.58 -6.31
C THR A 103 -9.99 -12.78 -6.07
N THR A 104 -10.25 -11.78 -6.91
CA THR A 104 -11.38 -10.84 -6.76
C THR A 104 -12.55 -11.12 -7.68
N GLY A 105 -12.33 -11.86 -8.77
CA GLY A 105 -13.22 -11.89 -9.93
C GLY A 105 -13.11 -10.61 -10.77
N PRO A 106 -13.68 -10.63 -11.99
CA PRO A 106 -13.64 -9.49 -12.91
C PRO A 106 -14.43 -8.28 -12.41
N GLU A 107 -15.51 -8.49 -11.65
CA GLU A 107 -16.34 -7.40 -11.13
C GLU A 107 -15.61 -6.52 -10.12
N LYS A 108 -14.75 -7.12 -9.26
CA LYS A 108 -13.99 -6.39 -8.23
C LYS A 108 -12.52 -6.22 -8.60
N TYR A 109 -12.24 -6.24 -9.90
CA TYR A 109 -10.89 -6.10 -10.43
C TYR A 109 -10.23 -4.80 -9.92
N ASN A 110 -9.03 -4.92 -9.36
CA ASN A 110 -8.27 -3.82 -8.82
C ASN A 110 -7.00 -3.58 -9.66
N PRO A 111 -6.90 -2.47 -10.41
CA PRO A 111 -5.81 -2.22 -11.34
C PRO A 111 -4.46 -2.03 -10.65
N PHE A 112 -4.45 -1.71 -9.35
CA PHE A 112 -3.22 -1.51 -8.56
C PHE A 112 -2.51 -2.80 -8.15
N LEU A 113 -3.19 -3.95 -8.24
CA LEU A 113 -2.62 -5.26 -7.93
C LEU A 113 -2.02 -5.94 -9.17
N THR A 114 -2.11 -5.29 -10.33
CA THR A 114 -1.59 -5.83 -11.58
C THR A 114 -0.08 -5.79 -11.63
N HIS A 115 0.50 -6.70 -12.42
CA HIS A 115 1.90 -6.71 -12.76
C HIS A 115 2.30 -5.39 -13.41
N GLY A 116 1.47 -4.89 -14.34
CA GLY A 116 1.72 -3.62 -15.03
C GLY A 116 1.95 -2.45 -14.06
N PHE A 117 1.08 -2.29 -13.06
CA PHE A 117 1.21 -1.21 -12.09
C PHE A 117 2.43 -1.39 -11.15
N LEU A 118 2.58 -2.58 -10.57
CA LEU A 118 3.64 -2.86 -9.59
C LEU A 118 5.03 -2.86 -10.23
N SER A 119 5.17 -3.45 -11.42
CA SER A 119 6.44 -3.43 -12.17
C SER A 119 6.84 -2.02 -12.59
N SER A 120 5.90 -1.15 -12.96
CA SER A 120 6.22 0.26 -13.23
C SER A 120 6.80 0.98 -12.01
N LEU A 121 6.38 0.63 -10.78
CA LEU A 121 6.96 1.20 -9.57
C LEU A 121 8.40 0.75 -9.34
N GLU A 122 8.69 -0.52 -9.59
CA GLU A 122 10.02 -1.12 -9.40
C GLU A 122 10.99 -0.65 -10.49
N GLU A 123 10.61 -0.78 -11.77
CA GLU A 123 11.46 -0.43 -12.91
C GLU A 123 11.84 1.05 -12.97
N THR A 124 10.99 1.94 -12.46
CA THR A 124 11.23 3.39 -12.48
C THR A 124 11.83 3.92 -11.18
N GLY A 125 12.29 3.03 -10.29
CA GLY A 125 12.98 3.37 -9.07
C GLY A 125 12.09 3.98 -7.98
N CYS A 126 10.75 3.87 -8.09
CA CYS A 126 9.84 4.39 -7.08
C CYS A 126 9.80 3.48 -5.84
N ALA A 127 9.62 2.18 -6.05
CA ALA A 127 9.54 1.16 -5.00
C ALA A 127 10.73 0.20 -5.06
N VAL A 128 11.91 0.69 -4.67
CA VAL A 128 13.16 -0.07 -4.70
C VAL A 128 13.90 0.03 -3.36
N LYS A 129 14.96 -0.76 -3.19
CA LYS A 129 15.76 -0.79 -1.96
C LYS A 129 16.29 0.60 -1.58
N GLU A 130 16.71 1.39 -2.56
CA GLU A 130 17.28 2.74 -2.41
C GLU A 130 16.25 3.73 -1.84
N THR A 131 14.97 3.53 -2.16
CA THR A 131 13.85 4.33 -1.61
C THR A 131 13.23 3.70 -0.38
N GLY A 132 13.88 2.68 0.21
CA GLY A 132 13.41 1.97 1.39
C GLY A 132 12.22 1.05 1.15
N TRP A 133 12.02 0.62 -0.09
CA TRP A 133 10.98 -0.30 -0.57
C TRP A 133 11.62 -1.51 -1.28
N MET A 134 12.36 -2.34 -0.54
CA MET A 134 13.03 -3.49 -1.17
C MET A 134 12.03 -4.61 -1.49
N PRO A 135 11.82 -5.00 -2.77
CA PRO A 135 10.84 -6.03 -3.11
C PRO A 135 11.27 -7.42 -2.62
N ARG A 136 10.30 -8.17 -2.11
CA ARG A 136 10.42 -9.53 -1.55
C ARG A 136 9.13 -10.33 -1.79
N HIS A 137 8.58 -10.28 -3.00
CA HIS A 137 7.30 -10.93 -3.30
C HIS A 137 7.36 -12.44 -3.03
N ILE A 138 6.26 -13.01 -2.58
CA ILE A 138 6.13 -14.47 -2.44
C ILE A 138 5.44 -15.01 -3.68
N VAL A 139 5.94 -16.14 -4.18
CA VAL A 139 5.33 -16.94 -5.24
C VAL A 139 5.15 -18.36 -4.72
N ALA A 140 3.96 -18.93 -4.92
CA ALA A 140 3.70 -20.34 -4.65
C ALA A 140 3.39 -21.06 -5.97
N LYS A 141 4.08 -22.18 -6.20
CA LYS A 141 3.95 -23.00 -7.40
C LYS A 141 3.57 -24.43 -7.07
N ASP A 142 2.86 -25.08 -7.99
CA ASP A 142 2.63 -26.52 -7.93
C ASP A 142 3.79 -27.33 -8.54
N GLU A 143 3.69 -28.67 -8.50
CA GLU A 143 4.67 -29.59 -9.09
C GLU A 143 4.86 -29.44 -10.60
N SER A 144 3.92 -28.80 -11.30
CA SER A 144 3.96 -28.53 -12.73
C SER A 144 4.45 -27.11 -13.04
N GLU A 145 5.04 -26.42 -12.05
CA GLU A 145 5.50 -25.03 -12.14
C GLU A 145 4.40 -23.98 -12.39
N ASN A 146 3.12 -24.34 -12.24
CA ASN A 146 2.04 -23.36 -12.35
C ASN A 146 2.00 -22.49 -11.10
N ILE A 147 1.90 -21.18 -11.29
CA ILE A 147 1.77 -20.23 -10.18
C ILE A 147 0.34 -20.28 -9.64
N LEU A 148 0.21 -20.64 -8.36
CA LEU A 148 -1.07 -20.74 -7.66
C LEU A 148 -1.34 -19.56 -6.74
N CYS A 149 -0.29 -18.88 -6.26
CA CYS A 149 -0.42 -17.70 -5.40
C CYS A 149 0.75 -16.74 -5.60
N VAL A 150 0.46 -15.44 -5.50
CA VAL A 150 1.46 -14.38 -5.39
C VAL A 150 1.10 -13.41 -4.26
N VAL A 151 2.11 -12.83 -3.63
CA VAL A 151 1.95 -11.83 -2.56
C VAL A 151 2.85 -10.62 -2.83
N PRO A 152 2.31 -9.42 -3.13
CA PRO A 152 3.11 -8.20 -3.09
C PRO A 152 3.66 -7.98 -1.68
N LEU A 153 4.97 -8.01 -1.53
CA LEU A 153 5.65 -7.93 -0.23
C LEU A 153 6.95 -7.15 -0.37
N TYR A 154 7.19 -6.25 0.56
CA TYR A 154 8.34 -5.35 0.57
C TYR A 154 9.00 -5.34 1.95
N LEU A 155 10.32 -5.40 1.98
CA LEU A 155 11.12 -5.12 3.16
C LEU A 155 11.33 -3.60 3.26
N LYS A 156 10.78 -3.00 4.32
CA LYS A 156 10.73 -1.54 4.53
C LYS A 156 11.77 -1.09 5.54
N SER A 157 12.49 -0.02 5.21
CA SER A 157 13.42 0.66 6.13
C SER A 157 12.82 1.89 6.84
N HIS A 158 11.58 2.27 6.49
CA HIS A 158 10.80 3.37 7.08
C HIS A 158 9.31 3.24 6.72
N SER A 159 8.40 3.98 7.37
CA SER A 159 6.96 4.00 7.06
C SER A 159 6.52 4.93 5.91
N TYR A 160 7.39 5.77 5.36
CA TYR A 160 6.99 6.69 4.27
C TYR A 160 6.45 5.95 3.05
N GLY A 161 5.34 6.46 2.51
CA GLY A 161 4.62 5.90 1.35
C GLY A 161 3.59 4.81 1.68
N GLU A 162 3.48 4.37 2.94
CA GLU A 162 2.53 3.33 3.35
C GLU A 162 1.13 3.87 3.66
N PHE A 163 1.00 5.20 3.83
CA PHE A 163 -0.24 5.89 4.27
C PHE A 163 -0.80 5.41 5.63
N VAL A 164 -0.01 4.60 6.33
CA VAL A 164 -0.22 4.17 7.70
C VAL A 164 1.12 4.34 8.40
N PHE A 165 1.25 5.37 9.22
CA PHE A 165 2.53 5.71 9.85
C PHE A 165 2.69 4.97 11.18
N ASP A 166 3.86 4.36 11.37
CA ASP A 166 4.19 3.61 12.57
C ASP A 166 5.21 4.33 13.46
N HIS A 167 5.30 5.66 13.37
CA HIS A 167 6.24 6.44 14.17
C HIS A 167 6.13 6.13 15.67
N SER A 168 4.92 6.02 16.20
CA SER A 168 4.70 5.66 17.61
C SER A 168 5.23 4.27 17.97
N TRP A 169 5.12 3.28 17.07
CA TRP A 169 5.67 1.94 17.29
C TRP A 169 7.19 1.95 17.21
N ALA A 170 7.74 2.66 16.23
CA ALA A 170 9.18 2.81 16.06
C ALA A 170 9.83 3.49 17.27
N ASP A 171 9.25 4.59 17.74
CA ASP A 171 9.72 5.34 18.91
C ASP A 171 9.69 4.47 20.18
N ALA A 172 8.64 3.65 20.35
CA ALA A 172 8.56 2.71 21.46
C ALA A 172 9.68 1.65 21.40
N TYR A 173 9.91 1.00 20.25
CA TYR A 173 11.00 0.04 20.06
C TYR A 173 12.36 0.65 20.39
N TYR A 174 12.64 1.85 19.87
CA TYR A 174 13.90 2.54 20.13
C TYR A 174 14.06 2.92 21.60
N SER A 175 12.98 3.29 22.28
CA SER A 175 13.00 3.57 23.72
C SER A 175 13.38 2.35 24.56
N PHE A 176 13.09 1.13 24.08
CA PHE A 176 13.52 -0.13 24.69
C PHE A 176 14.85 -0.68 24.13
N GLY A 177 15.57 0.09 23.30
CA GLY A 177 16.85 -0.32 22.71
C GLY A 177 16.74 -1.33 21.58
N ALA A 178 15.52 -1.60 21.08
CA ALA A 178 15.27 -2.47 19.93
C ALA A 178 15.18 -1.66 18.63
N ARG A 179 15.45 -2.31 17.49
CA ARG A 179 15.26 -1.70 16.17
C ARG A 179 13.89 -2.07 15.62
N TYR A 180 13.11 -1.07 15.22
CA TYR A 180 11.84 -1.30 14.53
C TYR A 180 12.02 -1.59 13.03
N TYR A 181 13.01 -1.00 12.38
CA TYR A 181 13.28 -1.29 10.97
C TYR A 181 14.51 -2.22 10.81
N PRO A 182 14.52 -3.10 9.80
CA PRO A 182 13.47 -3.25 8.79
C PRO A 182 12.25 -4.06 9.26
N LYS A 183 11.11 -3.86 8.59
CA LYS A 183 9.86 -4.64 8.75
C LYS A 183 9.39 -5.18 7.41
N LEU A 184 8.53 -6.21 7.41
CA LEU A 184 7.83 -6.65 6.20
C LEU A 184 6.50 -5.92 6.04
N GLN A 185 6.18 -5.55 4.81
CA GLN A 185 4.99 -4.81 4.45
C GLN A 185 4.38 -5.41 3.19
N SER A 186 3.19 -5.97 3.32
CA SER A 186 2.35 -6.36 2.18
C SER A 186 1.32 -5.25 1.92
N CYS A 187 1.49 -4.54 0.82
CA CYS A 187 0.61 -3.47 0.37
C CYS A 187 0.85 -3.15 -1.11
N VAL A 188 0.04 -2.23 -1.66
CA VAL A 188 0.37 -1.52 -2.89
C VAL A 188 1.20 -0.28 -2.51
N PRO A 189 2.43 -0.10 -3.02
CA PRO A 189 3.22 1.08 -2.70
C PRO A 189 2.53 2.38 -3.11
N PHE A 190 2.62 3.38 -2.24
CA PHE A 190 2.12 4.74 -2.46
C PHE A 190 0.61 4.85 -2.77
N THR A 191 -0.18 3.83 -2.42
CA THR A 191 -1.60 3.76 -2.78
C THR A 191 -2.41 3.09 -1.66
N PRO A 192 -3.19 3.82 -0.85
CA PRO A 192 -3.98 3.27 0.25
C PRO A 192 -5.30 2.65 -0.25
N VAL A 193 -5.24 1.77 -1.24
CA VAL A 193 -6.43 1.14 -1.84
C VAL A 193 -6.78 -0.17 -1.14
N THR A 194 -8.05 -0.33 -0.76
CA THR A 194 -8.53 -1.58 -0.16
C THR A 194 -8.61 -2.69 -1.22
N GLY A 195 -8.08 -3.88 -0.93
CA GLY A 195 -8.11 -5.05 -1.80
C GLY A 195 -7.33 -6.22 -1.18
N PRO A 196 -7.41 -7.44 -1.75
CA PRO A 196 -6.63 -8.56 -1.24
C PRO A 196 -5.12 -8.30 -1.33
N ARG A 197 -4.35 -8.97 -0.48
CA ARG A 197 -2.88 -8.92 -0.46
C ARG A 197 -2.25 -10.30 -0.68
N ILE A 198 -2.98 -11.36 -0.38
CA ILE A 198 -2.64 -12.72 -0.77
C ILE A 198 -3.50 -13.08 -1.98
N LEU A 199 -2.87 -13.14 -3.16
CA LEU A 199 -3.56 -13.32 -4.44
C LEU A 199 -3.46 -14.78 -4.88
N ILE A 200 -4.57 -15.51 -4.82
CA ILE A 200 -4.64 -16.96 -5.03
C ILE A 200 -5.51 -17.25 -6.24
N ARG A 201 -5.04 -18.14 -7.13
CA ARG A 201 -5.81 -18.69 -8.25
C ARG A 201 -7.08 -19.39 -7.76
N ASN A 202 -8.06 -19.54 -8.64
CA ASN A 202 -9.30 -20.23 -8.33
C ASN A 202 -9.06 -21.74 -8.33
N THR A 203 -8.73 -22.29 -7.17
CA THR A 203 -8.45 -23.72 -6.97
C THR A 203 -9.24 -24.27 -5.79
N LEU A 204 -9.39 -25.59 -5.74
CA LEU A 204 -10.04 -26.30 -4.61
C LEU A 204 -9.25 -26.16 -3.31
N PHE A 205 -7.96 -25.81 -3.38
CA PHE A 205 -7.05 -25.71 -2.24
C PHE A 205 -6.87 -24.26 -1.74
N ARG A 206 -7.74 -23.33 -2.16
CA ARG A 206 -7.55 -21.90 -1.92
C ARG A 206 -7.37 -21.52 -0.45
N ASP A 207 -8.16 -22.09 0.45
CA ASP A 207 -8.05 -21.80 1.90
C ASP A 207 -6.79 -22.45 2.51
N GLU A 208 -6.42 -23.65 2.07
CA GLU A 208 -5.19 -24.32 2.51
C GLU A 208 -3.93 -23.56 2.05
N ILE A 209 -3.92 -23.07 0.80
CA ILE A 209 -2.85 -22.19 0.29
C ILE A 209 -2.78 -20.90 1.09
N PHE A 210 -3.92 -20.29 1.43
CA PHE A 210 -3.95 -19.09 2.27
C PHE A 210 -3.29 -19.34 3.64
N ASP A 211 -3.60 -20.48 4.28
CA ASP A 211 -3.02 -20.85 5.57
C ASP A 211 -1.52 -21.10 5.50
N ILE A 212 -1.06 -21.80 4.46
CA ILE A 212 0.37 -22.02 4.19
C ILE A 212 1.09 -20.68 4.02
N ILE A 213 0.53 -19.76 3.22
CA ILE A 213 1.14 -18.44 2.98
C ILE A 213 1.19 -17.62 4.28
N VAL A 214 0.13 -17.63 5.08
CA VAL A 214 0.11 -16.92 6.37
C VAL A 214 1.14 -17.50 7.34
N SER A 215 1.31 -18.81 7.39
CA SER A 215 2.35 -19.46 8.19
C SER A 215 3.75 -19.07 7.71
N ALA A 216 3.99 -19.18 6.40
CA ALA A 216 5.26 -18.83 5.77
C ALA A 216 5.66 -17.36 6.06
N LEU A 217 4.70 -16.44 5.97
CA LEU A 217 4.90 -15.03 6.29
C LEU A 217 5.33 -14.80 7.76
N LYS A 218 4.75 -15.54 8.71
CA LYS A 218 5.16 -15.47 10.12
C LYS A 218 6.55 -16.07 10.33
N ASP A 219 6.83 -17.21 9.71
CA ASP A 219 8.13 -17.88 9.81
C ASP A 219 9.26 -17.00 9.26
N MET A 220 9.00 -16.27 8.17
CA MET A 220 9.95 -15.29 7.62
C MET A 220 10.34 -14.23 8.65
N ILE A 221 9.38 -13.70 9.43
CA ILE A 221 9.69 -12.71 10.47
C ILE A 221 10.62 -13.29 11.52
N VAL A 222 10.38 -14.52 11.96
CA VAL A 222 11.20 -15.20 12.98
C VAL A 222 12.60 -15.50 12.44
N LYS A 223 12.71 -16.14 11.27
CA LYS A 223 13.99 -16.52 10.64
C LYS A 223 14.85 -15.30 10.30
N SER A 224 14.24 -14.25 9.75
CA SER A 224 14.94 -13.01 9.38
C SER A 224 15.14 -12.05 10.56
N GLN A 225 14.64 -12.37 11.77
CA GLN A 225 14.71 -11.51 12.95
C GLN A 225 14.20 -10.09 12.68
N LEU A 226 13.05 -9.99 12.00
CA LEU A 226 12.41 -8.72 11.68
C LEU A 226 11.48 -8.31 12.82
N SER A 227 11.24 -7.00 12.94
CA SER A 227 10.45 -6.47 14.08
C SER A 227 8.97 -6.84 14.00
N SER A 228 8.42 -6.88 12.78
CA SER A 228 6.99 -6.93 12.51
C SER A 228 6.69 -7.25 11.04
N LEU A 229 5.50 -7.80 10.82
CA LEU A 229 4.85 -7.95 9.51
C LEU A 229 3.54 -7.17 9.50
N HIS A 230 3.34 -6.39 8.44
CA HIS A 230 2.15 -5.56 8.25
C HIS A 230 1.47 -5.95 6.94
N ILE A 231 0.16 -6.14 6.99
CA ILE A 231 -0.70 -6.31 5.80
C ILE A 231 -1.70 -5.15 5.82
N THR A 232 -1.52 -4.17 4.93
CA THR A 232 -2.31 -2.93 4.95
C THR A 232 -3.25 -2.81 3.76
N PHE A 233 -4.43 -2.28 4.07
CA PHE A 233 -5.58 -2.15 3.16
C PHE A 233 -6.03 -3.49 2.59
N SER A 234 -5.98 -4.55 3.39
CA SER A 234 -6.57 -5.85 3.06
C SER A 234 -8.09 -5.75 2.92
N SER A 235 -8.68 -6.67 2.15
CA SER A 235 -10.13 -6.83 2.06
C SER A 235 -10.73 -7.22 3.42
N GLU A 236 -12.02 -6.95 3.65
CA GLU A 236 -12.66 -7.27 4.93
C GLU A 236 -12.59 -8.76 5.30
N ASN A 237 -12.85 -9.63 4.33
CA ASN A 237 -12.74 -11.08 4.51
C ASN A 237 -11.30 -11.51 4.87
N GLU A 238 -10.30 -10.97 4.18
CA GLU A 238 -8.90 -11.25 4.46
C GLU A 238 -8.48 -10.70 5.84
N TRP A 239 -8.95 -9.51 6.21
CA TRP A 239 -8.71 -8.88 7.51
C TRP A 239 -9.29 -9.67 8.69
N GLN A 240 -10.46 -10.30 8.52
CA GLN A 240 -11.04 -11.20 9.51
C GLN A 240 -10.23 -12.51 9.60
N LYS A 241 -9.98 -13.16 8.46
CA LYS A 241 -9.20 -14.41 8.41
C LYS A 241 -7.80 -14.26 9.04
N LEU A 242 -7.12 -13.14 8.79
CA LEU A 242 -5.81 -12.86 9.38
C LEU A 242 -5.88 -12.71 10.91
N SER A 243 -6.97 -12.15 11.44
CA SER A 243 -7.18 -12.01 12.88
C SER A 243 -7.32 -13.35 13.58
N ASP A 244 -8.07 -14.29 12.98
CA ASP A 244 -8.20 -15.67 13.50
C ASP A 244 -6.84 -16.39 13.54
N ARG A 245 -5.91 -15.94 12.71
CA ARG A 245 -4.53 -16.41 12.64
C ARG A 245 -3.58 -15.55 13.47
N GLY A 246 -4.07 -14.81 14.46
CA GLY A 246 -3.24 -14.11 15.45
C GLY A 246 -2.64 -12.78 15.00
N PHE A 247 -3.10 -12.19 13.90
CA PHE A 247 -2.71 -10.83 13.54
C PHE A 247 -3.55 -9.77 14.28
N LEU A 248 -2.93 -8.66 14.70
CA LEU A 248 -3.61 -7.57 15.42
C LEU A 248 -4.30 -6.61 14.46
N GLN A 249 -5.61 -6.50 14.59
CA GLN A 249 -6.44 -5.65 13.76
C GLN A 249 -6.31 -4.16 14.08
N ARG A 250 -6.13 -3.35 13.03
CA ARG A 250 -6.13 -1.88 13.03
C ARG A 250 -7.19 -1.35 12.08
N ILE A 251 -7.99 -0.41 12.56
CA ILE A 251 -9.09 0.21 11.81
C ILE A 251 -8.65 1.59 11.32
N GLY A 252 -9.10 1.94 10.12
CA GLY A 252 -8.93 3.27 9.53
C GLY A 252 -10.18 3.64 8.75
N MET A 253 -10.35 4.93 8.48
CA MET A 253 -11.53 5.46 7.79
C MET A 253 -11.19 5.80 6.34
N GLN A 254 -12.08 5.43 5.42
CA GLN A 254 -12.01 5.81 4.01
C GLN A 254 -13.39 6.30 3.54
N TYR A 255 -13.41 7.22 2.59
CA TYR A 255 -14.64 7.74 2.00
C TYR A 255 -14.82 7.18 0.61
N HIS A 256 -15.90 6.43 0.39
CA HIS A 256 -16.25 5.85 -0.90
C HIS A 256 -17.56 6.44 -1.38
N TRP A 257 -17.62 6.81 -2.67
CA TRP A 257 -18.86 7.19 -3.33
C TRP A 257 -19.41 5.98 -4.08
N LYS A 258 -20.68 5.65 -3.80
CA LYS A 258 -21.41 4.57 -4.47
C LYS A 258 -22.43 5.19 -5.41
N ASN A 259 -22.40 4.81 -6.70
CA ASN A 259 -23.48 5.17 -7.60
C ASN A 259 -24.73 4.38 -7.22
N ARG A 260 -25.85 5.07 -6.97
CA ARG A 260 -27.15 4.44 -6.67
C ARG A 260 -27.98 4.25 -7.95
N ASN A 261 -27.33 3.83 -9.03
CA ASN A 261 -27.90 3.72 -10.38
C ASN A 261 -28.38 5.05 -10.98
N TYR A 262 -27.71 6.16 -10.66
CA TYR A 262 -27.93 7.44 -11.32
C TYR A 262 -27.49 7.34 -12.78
N LYS A 263 -28.38 7.72 -13.70
CA LYS A 263 -28.13 7.71 -15.15
C LYS A 263 -27.39 8.96 -15.62
N ASN A 264 -27.47 10.03 -14.84
CA ASN A 264 -26.82 11.29 -15.14
C ASN A 264 -26.50 12.06 -13.85
N PHE A 265 -25.73 13.13 -14.01
CA PHE A 265 -25.29 13.94 -12.88
C PHE A 265 -26.45 14.67 -12.17
N ASP A 266 -27.50 15.05 -12.91
CA ASP A 266 -28.65 15.73 -12.32
C ASP A 266 -29.46 14.80 -11.40
N GLU A 267 -29.63 13.53 -11.76
CA GLU A 267 -30.22 12.52 -10.88
C GLU A 267 -29.43 12.40 -9.56
N PHE A 268 -28.11 12.33 -9.62
CA PHE A 268 -27.25 12.34 -8.43
C PHE A 268 -27.46 13.59 -7.56
N LEU A 269 -27.62 14.77 -8.17
CA LEU A 269 -27.87 16.01 -7.44
C LEU A 269 -29.25 16.07 -6.78
N MET A 270 -30.22 15.31 -7.26
CA MET A 270 -31.57 15.28 -6.68
C MET A 270 -31.59 14.60 -5.31
N ASP A 271 -30.68 13.67 -5.04
CA ASP A 271 -30.49 13.03 -3.73
C ASP A 271 -29.87 13.95 -2.67
N MET A 272 -29.41 15.15 -3.06
CA MET A 272 -28.80 16.12 -2.14
C MET A 272 -29.78 17.17 -1.63
N LYS A 273 -29.49 17.70 -0.44
CA LYS A 273 -30.14 18.91 0.09
C LYS A 273 -29.99 20.07 -0.92
N GLN A 274 -31.04 20.90 -1.05
CA GLN A 274 -31.13 21.98 -2.03
C GLN A 274 -29.92 22.93 -2.00
N SER A 275 -29.41 23.28 -0.81
CA SER A 275 -28.23 24.14 -0.66
C SER A 275 -26.97 23.52 -1.26
N LYS A 276 -26.74 22.22 -1.05
CA LYS A 276 -25.59 21.49 -1.59
C LYS A 276 -25.70 21.34 -3.10
N ARG A 277 -26.87 20.98 -3.61
CA ARG A 277 -27.16 20.95 -5.07
C ARG A 277 -26.88 22.30 -5.73
N LYS A 278 -27.35 23.41 -5.12
CA LYS A 278 -27.11 24.77 -5.63
C LYS A 278 -25.62 25.10 -5.68
N ASN A 279 -24.87 24.76 -4.63
CA ASN A 279 -23.43 25.00 -4.56
C ASN A 279 -22.69 24.23 -5.66
N ILE A 280 -22.92 22.93 -5.81
CA ILE A 280 -22.27 22.12 -6.85
C ILE A 280 -22.55 22.69 -8.23
N ARG A 281 -23.81 23.06 -8.55
CA ARG A 281 -24.13 23.69 -9.83
C ARG A 281 -23.39 25.00 -10.06
N GLN A 282 -23.19 25.81 -9.02
CA GLN A 282 -22.40 27.04 -9.11
C GLN A 282 -20.91 26.75 -9.33
N GLU A 283 -20.34 25.77 -8.64
CA GLU A 283 -18.95 25.32 -8.84
C GLU A 283 -18.71 24.88 -10.30
N ARG A 284 -19.60 24.07 -10.88
CA ARG A 284 -19.48 23.63 -12.28
C ARG A 284 -19.58 24.78 -13.27
N LYS A 285 -20.50 25.73 -13.03
CA LYS A 285 -20.66 26.92 -13.88
C LYS A 285 -19.41 27.80 -13.92
N LYS A 286 -18.63 27.85 -12.83
CA LYS A 286 -17.38 28.62 -12.80
C LYS A 286 -16.36 28.11 -13.81
N ILE A 287 -16.38 26.82 -14.16
CA ILE A 287 -15.39 26.23 -15.07
C ILE A 287 -15.54 26.83 -16.47
N GLY A 288 -16.77 26.85 -17.01
CA GLY A 288 -17.04 27.49 -18.29
C GLY A 288 -16.78 29.00 -18.28
N ALA A 289 -17.07 29.69 -17.16
CA ALA A 289 -16.77 31.11 -17.01
C ALA A 289 -15.26 31.45 -16.95
N GLN A 290 -14.41 30.44 -16.71
CA GLN A 290 -12.95 30.55 -16.72
C GLN A 290 -12.35 30.14 -18.08
N ASN A 291 -13.18 29.95 -19.11
CA ASN A 291 -12.76 29.47 -20.44
C ASN A 291 -12.02 28.13 -20.42
N LEU A 292 -12.28 27.29 -19.40
CA LEU A 292 -11.67 25.99 -19.27
C LEU A 292 -12.48 24.92 -20.01
N THR A 293 -11.78 24.12 -20.80
CA THR A 293 -12.34 22.94 -21.46
C THR A 293 -11.89 21.69 -20.71
N MET A 294 -12.86 20.91 -20.22
CA MET A 294 -12.58 19.63 -19.55
C MET A 294 -12.56 18.49 -20.57
N LYS A 295 -11.52 17.65 -20.54
CA LYS A 295 -11.45 16.43 -21.36
C LYS A 295 -11.18 15.21 -20.48
N ARG A 296 -11.66 14.06 -20.94
CA ARG A 296 -11.40 12.75 -20.33
C ARG A 296 -10.63 11.94 -21.36
N LEU A 297 -9.35 11.74 -21.12
CA LEU A 297 -8.46 11.03 -22.03
C LEU A 297 -8.21 9.63 -21.47
N ARG A 298 -8.34 8.61 -22.31
CA ARG A 298 -8.14 7.21 -21.93
C ARG A 298 -7.16 6.51 -22.86
N GLY A 299 -6.33 5.63 -22.29
CA GLY A 299 -5.41 4.79 -23.05
C GLY A 299 -4.63 5.56 -24.11
N TYR A 300 -4.83 5.20 -25.38
CA TYR A 300 -4.11 5.79 -26.51
C TYR A 300 -4.36 7.29 -26.73
N GLU A 301 -5.44 7.87 -26.17
CA GLU A 301 -5.71 9.31 -26.23
C GLU A 301 -4.73 10.11 -25.38
N ILE A 302 -4.12 9.46 -24.37
CA ILE A 302 -3.11 10.08 -23.52
C ILE A 302 -1.76 9.99 -24.24
N LYS A 303 -1.10 11.13 -24.45
CA LYS A 303 0.13 11.30 -25.22
C LYS A 303 1.23 11.77 -24.28
N ASP A 304 2.49 11.67 -24.70
CA ASP A 304 3.65 12.07 -23.89
C ASP A 304 3.57 13.50 -23.36
N LYS A 305 3.05 14.43 -24.17
CA LYS A 305 2.81 15.83 -23.74
C LYS A 305 1.91 15.92 -22.50
N HIS A 306 0.90 15.05 -22.39
CA HIS A 306 -0.01 15.02 -21.25
C HIS A 306 0.73 14.58 -19.99
N TRP A 307 1.62 13.59 -20.09
CA TRP A 307 2.40 13.09 -18.95
C TRP A 307 3.44 14.11 -18.46
N ASP A 308 4.03 14.87 -19.37
CA ASP A 308 4.98 15.93 -19.02
C ASP A 308 4.32 17.08 -18.27
N SER A 309 3.17 17.54 -18.75
CA SER A 309 2.36 18.52 -18.04
C SER A 309 1.88 17.96 -16.69
N PHE A 310 1.39 16.71 -16.66
CA PHE A 310 0.89 16.10 -15.43
C PHE A 310 1.98 15.92 -14.37
N TYR A 311 3.20 15.55 -14.75
CA TYR A 311 4.30 15.45 -13.80
C TYR A 311 4.61 16.82 -13.15
N THR A 312 4.57 17.89 -13.93
CA THR A 312 4.72 19.26 -13.41
C THR A 312 3.61 19.60 -12.40
N PHE A 313 2.37 19.22 -12.69
CA PHE A 313 1.23 19.42 -11.80
C PHE A 313 1.33 18.61 -10.50
N TYR A 314 1.76 17.35 -10.61
CA TYR A 314 2.00 16.47 -9.48
C TYR A 314 3.07 17.05 -8.55
N ARG A 315 4.21 17.47 -9.11
CA ARG A 315 5.30 18.13 -8.38
C ARG A 315 4.83 19.39 -7.65
N ASN A 316 4.06 20.23 -8.32
CA ASN A 316 3.49 21.43 -7.71
C ASN A 316 2.63 21.09 -6.47
N THR A 317 1.84 20.02 -6.55
CA THR A 317 0.98 19.60 -5.44
C THR A 317 1.78 19.03 -4.28
N THR A 318 2.86 18.28 -4.56
CA THR A 318 3.74 17.75 -3.51
C THR A 318 4.55 18.85 -2.82
N ASP A 319 5.12 19.77 -3.60
CA ASP A 319 6.00 20.83 -3.12
C ASP A 319 5.22 21.81 -2.21
N ASN A 320 3.96 22.13 -2.55
CA ASN A 320 3.11 23.02 -1.74
C ASN A 320 2.55 22.38 -0.46
N LYS A 321 2.58 21.05 -0.34
CA LYS A 321 1.99 20.32 0.80
C LYS A 321 3.04 19.64 1.69
N TRP A 322 4.31 20.10 1.64
CA TRP A 322 5.42 19.60 2.47
C TRP A 322 5.76 18.12 2.25
N GLY A 323 5.37 17.54 1.10
CA GLY A 323 5.57 16.13 0.80
C GLY A 323 6.78 15.89 -0.13
N THR A 324 7.53 14.82 0.12
CA THR A 324 8.49 14.30 -0.86
C THR A 324 7.74 13.56 -1.96
N PRO A 325 7.97 13.86 -3.25
CA PRO A 325 7.34 13.15 -4.33
C PRO A 325 7.92 11.74 -4.43
N TYR A 326 7.07 10.73 -4.25
CA TYR A 326 7.44 9.32 -4.33
C TYR A 326 7.53 8.79 -5.76
N LEU A 327 6.74 9.37 -6.67
CA LEU A 327 6.63 8.93 -8.07
C LEU A 327 7.52 9.76 -8.98
N THR A 328 8.25 9.09 -9.85
CA THR A 328 9.11 9.71 -10.86
C THR A 328 8.32 10.14 -12.10
N ARG A 329 8.94 10.93 -12.98
CA ARG A 329 8.35 11.28 -14.29
C ARG A 329 8.12 10.03 -15.13
N ASP A 330 9.09 9.13 -15.14
CA ASP A 330 9.06 7.92 -15.97
C ASP A 330 8.01 6.92 -15.49
N PHE A 331 7.69 6.90 -14.20
CA PHE A 331 6.59 6.09 -13.65
C PHE A 331 5.29 6.32 -14.42
N PHE A 332 4.90 7.57 -14.68
CA PHE A 332 3.62 7.88 -15.32
C PHE A 332 3.55 7.34 -16.74
N ARG A 333 4.64 7.46 -17.50
CA ARG A 333 4.74 6.96 -18.88
C ARG A 333 4.76 5.43 -18.92
N ASN A 334 5.57 4.80 -18.07
CA ASN A 334 5.69 3.34 -17.99
C ASN A 334 4.36 2.70 -17.54
N MET A 335 3.72 3.25 -16.51
CA MET A 335 2.41 2.79 -16.04
C MET A 335 1.36 2.91 -17.13
N ALA A 336 1.31 4.06 -17.83
CA ALA A 336 0.36 4.25 -18.92
C ALA A 336 0.57 3.29 -20.09
N SER A 337 1.81 3.01 -20.48
CA SER A 337 2.09 2.09 -21.58
C SER A 337 1.71 0.64 -21.25
N LYS A 338 1.86 0.22 -19.99
CA LYS A 338 1.52 -1.14 -19.55
C LYS A 338 0.03 -1.33 -19.26
N MET A 339 -0.63 -0.30 -18.75
CA MET A 339 -2.01 -0.39 -18.29
C MET A 339 -3.05 0.06 -19.34
N GLY A 340 -2.64 0.84 -20.33
CA GLY A 340 -3.48 1.23 -21.48
C GLY A 340 -4.83 1.81 -21.06
N ASP A 341 -5.91 1.15 -21.50
CA ASP A 341 -7.28 1.59 -21.25
C ASP A 341 -7.71 1.52 -19.78
N MET A 342 -6.88 1.01 -18.87
CA MET A 342 -7.16 1.12 -17.43
C MET A 342 -6.81 2.50 -16.88
N VAL A 343 -6.19 3.38 -17.66
CA VAL A 343 -5.76 4.71 -17.23
C VAL A 343 -6.72 5.78 -17.76
N LEU A 344 -7.22 6.61 -16.84
CA LEU A 344 -8.07 7.76 -17.16
C LEU A 344 -7.42 9.04 -16.64
N LEU A 345 -7.16 9.98 -17.54
CA LEU A 345 -6.68 11.31 -17.22
C LEU A 345 -7.77 12.34 -17.52
N VAL A 346 -8.32 12.97 -16.48
CA VAL A 346 -9.20 14.12 -16.64
C VAL A 346 -8.32 15.36 -16.74
N THR A 347 -8.34 16.05 -17.88
CA THR A 347 -7.54 17.27 -18.10
C THR A 347 -8.42 18.51 -18.14
N ALA A 348 -7.82 19.65 -17.80
CA ALA A 348 -8.38 20.97 -18.01
C ALA A 348 -7.45 21.75 -18.94
N GLU A 349 -8.02 22.37 -19.97
CA GLU A 349 -7.31 23.14 -20.98
C GLU A 349 -7.81 24.58 -21.02
N GLU A 350 -6.89 25.53 -21.06
CA GLU A 350 -7.16 26.95 -21.35
C GLU A 350 -6.60 27.24 -22.75
N GLY A 351 -7.48 27.34 -23.74
CA GLY A 351 -7.07 27.29 -25.15
C GLY A 351 -6.43 25.93 -25.47
N ASP A 352 -5.17 25.93 -25.92
CA ASP A 352 -4.39 24.72 -26.22
C ASP A 352 -3.43 24.30 -25.08
N GLU A 353 -3.39 25.08 -23.98
CA GLU A 353 -2.52 24.82 -22.84
C GLU A 353 -3.20 23.92 -21.80
N LEU A 354 -2.53 22.84 -21.41
CA LEU A 354 -2.96 22.02 -20.27
C LEU A 354 -2.63 22.77 -18.99
N VAL A 355 -3.64 22.99 -18.16
CA VAL A 355 -3.48 23.77 -16.91
C VAL A 355 -3.71 22.95 -15.65
N ALA A 356 -4.38 21.79 -15.77
CA ALA A 356 -4.55 20.85 -14.68
C ALA A 356 -4.85 19.42 -15.15
N GLY A 357 -4.68 18.46 -14.23
CA GLY A 357 -4.99 17.06 -14.50
C GLY A 357 -5.33 16.26 -13.24
N ALA A 358 -6.24 15.29 -13.39
CA ALA A 358 -6.61 14.29 -12.40
C ALA A 358 -6.38 12.88 -12.98
N LEU A 359 -5.47 12.13 -12.37
CA LEU A 359 -5.18 10.74 -12.72
C LEU A 359 -6.09 9.81 -11.93
N ASN A 360 -6.75 8.91 -12.66
CA ASN A 360 -7.59 7.85 -12.13
C ASN A 360 -7.21 6.51 -12.79
N LEU A 361 -7.43 5.41 -12.08
CA LEU A 361 -7.35 4.06 -12.64
C LEU A 361 -8.73 3.41 -12.64
N ILE A 362 -9.07 2.74 -13.73
CA ILE A 362 -10.36 2.06 -13.94
C ILE A 362 -10.20 0.60 -13.51
N GLY A 363 -10.96 0.19 -12.50
CA GLY A 363 -11.13 -1.19 -12.09
C GLY A 363 -12.40 -1.82 -12.67
N GLY A 364 -12.82 -2.96 -12.10
CA GLY A 364 -14.01 -3.70 -12.53
C GLY A 364 -15.30 -2.91 -12.29
N ASP A 365 -15.64 -2.67 -11.02
CA ASP A 365 -16.79 -1.89 -10.59
C ASP A 365 -16.41 -0.46 -10.18
N THR A 366 -15.12 -0.22 -9.93
CA THR A 366 -14.61 0.97 -9.24
C THR A 366 -13.67 1.80 -10.10
N LEU A 367 -13.90 3.12 -10.14
CA LEU A 367 -12.94 4.12 -10.57
C LEU A 367 -12.16 4.64 -9.35
N PHE A 368 -10.84 4.50 -9.41
CA PHE A 368 -9.95 4.90 -8.34
C PHE A 368 -9.32 6.25 -8.67
N GLY A 369 -9.77 7.34 -8.03
CA GLY A 369 -9.05 8.60 -8.06
C GLY A 369 -7.69 8.43 -7.39
N ARG A 370 -6.63 9.08 -7.88
CA ARG A 370 -5.30 8.87 -7.28
C ARG A 370 -4.54 10.15 -7.06
N LEU A 371 -4.34 10.94 -8.11
CA LEU A 371 -3.49 12.12 -8.06
C LEU A 371 -4.17 13.27 -8.78
N TRP A 372 -3.97 14.47 -8.24
CA TRP A 372 -4.41 15.72 -8.82
C TRP A 372 -3.23 16.70 -8.82
N GLY A 373 -3.22 17.58 -9.80
CA GLY A 373 -2.49 18.83 -9.69
C GLY A 373 -2.93 19.84 -10.72
N CYS A 374 -2.44 21.06 -10.54
CA CYS A 374 -2.58 22.15 -11.49
C CYS A 374 -1.28 22.92 -11.64
N HIS A 375 -1.23 23.80 -12.63
CA HIS A 375 -0.09 24.66 -12.90
C HIS A 375 0.28 25.51 -11.66
N PRO A 376 1.58 25.66 -11.32
CA PRO A 376 2.03 26.38 -10.12
C PRO A 376 1.55 27.82 -9.99
N ARG A 377 1.37 28.50 -11.12
CA ARG A 377 1.05 29.94 -11.16
C ARG A 377 -0.41 30.23 -11.44
N ALA A 378 -1.26 29.20 -11.44
CA ALA A 378 -2.64 29.34 -11.83
C ALA A 378 -3.57 28.92 -10.69
N TYR A 379 -4.53 29.80 -10.38
CA TYR A 379 -5.60 29.52 -9.43
C TYR A 379 -6.92 29.46 -10.17
N TYR A 380 -7.48 28.25 -10.27
CA TYR A 380 -8.78 28.02 -10.89
C TYR A 380 -9.80 27.63 -9.82
N PRO A 381 -10.66 28.58 -9.36
CA PRO A 381 -11.72 28.27 -8.42
C PRO A 381 -12.53 27.04 -8.84
N SER A 382 -12.71 26.11 -7.91
CA SER A 382 -13.55 24.92 -8.06
C SER A 382 -13.05 23.85 -9.05
N LEU A 383 -11.90 24.07 -9.70
CA LEU A 383 -11.38 23.14 -10.72
C LEU A 383 -11.05 21.75 -10.15
N HIS A 384 -10.46 21.69 -8.95
CA HIS A 384 -10.23 20.43 -8.25
C HIS A 384 -11.52 19.61 -8.08
N PHE A 385 -12.63 20.26 -7.72
CA PHE A 385 -13.92 19.57 -7.55
C PHE A 385 -14.46 19.07 -8.89
N GLU A 386 -14.41 19.89 -9.94
CA GLU A 386 -14.84 19.47 -11.27
C GLU A 386 -14.06 18.25 -11.75
N ALA A 387 -12.73 18.31 -11.71
CA ALA A 387 -11.89 17.27 -12.28
C ALA A 387 -11.85 15.98 -11.43
N CYS A 388 -11.78 16.11 -10.11
CA CYS A 388 -11.60 14.95 -9.22
C CYS A 388 -12.93 14.33 -8.77
N TYR A 389 -14.07 15.00 -8.92
CA TYR A 389 -15.35 14.50 -8.42
C TYR A 389 -16.45 14.56 -9.50
N TYR A 390 -16.66 15.69 -10.16
CA TYR A 390 -17.83 15.83 -11.03
C TYR A 390 -17.66 15.19 -12.41
N GLN A 391 -16.45 15.19 -12.94
CA GLN A 391 -16.11 14.47 -14.18
C GLN A 391 -16.05 12.96 -13.99
N VAL A 392 -15.94 12.48 -12.75
CA VAL A 392 -15.85 11.04 -12.44
C VAL A 392 -17.18 10.44 -11.96
N CYS A 393 -18.14 11.25 -11.51
CA CYS A 393 -19.50 10.81 -11.13
C CYS A 393 -20.32 10.13 -12.25
N GLY A 394 -19.83 10.05 -13.48
CA GLY A 394 -20.44 9.26 -14.56
C GLY A 394 -20.12 7.76 -14.51
N TYR A 395 -19.25 7.30 -13.60
CA TYR A 395 -18.87 5.89 -13.46
C TYR A 395 -19.67 5.20 -12.33
N HIS A 396 -19.72 3.85 -12.34
CA HIS A 396 -20.57 3.05 -11.44
C HIS A 396 -20.13 3.04 -9.96
N TYR A 397 -18.84 3.23 -9.65
CA TYR A 397 -18.36 3.33 -8.27
C TYR A 397 -17.10 4.19 -8.27
N PHE A 398 -16.91 5.05 -7.27
CA PHE A 398 -15.77 5.97 -7.21
C PHE A 398 -15.18 6.01 -5.81
N THR A 399 -13.88 5.71 -5.70
CA THR A 399 -13.14 5.84 -4.44
C THR A 399 -12.10 6.92 -4.56
N VAL A 400 -12.10 7.85 -3.60
CA VAL A 400 -10.95 8.72 -3.37
C VAL A 400 -10.14 8.08 -2.25
N PRO A 401 -8.92 7.59 -2.51
CA PRO A 401 -7.96 7.31 -1.46
C PRO A 401 -7.68 8.65 -0.78
N VAL A 402 -8.19 8.79 0.45
CA VAL A 402 -7.93 9.96 1.31
C VAL A 402 -6.62 9.75 2.04
#